data_AF-A0A2B8A578-F1
#
_entry.id   AF-A0A2B8A578-F1
#
_cell.length_a   1.000
_cell.length_b   1.000
_cell.length_c   1.000
_cell.angle_alpha   90.00
_cell.angle_beta   90.00
_cell.angle_gamma   90.00
#
_symmetry.space_group_name_H-M   'P 1'
#
loop_
_entity.id
_entity.type
_entity.pdbx_description
1 polymer ?
#
loop_
_entity_poly.entity_id
_entity_poly.type
_entity_poly.pdbx_seq_one_letter_code
_entity_poly.pdbx_strand_id
1 'polypeptide(L)'
;MDKIAVFLLALILSSCARQKETASVTDEIKPTGTQKGLSDEELMETVQRQTFRFFWHGAHPNSGMALERSNTVKAEYYWDFINEAEGVPNFSKRDFGPDACAVGGTGFGIMSTIVAAERKWITREAAVERLMKIADFLCTADCFHGIYPHFMDGNTGKTIPFDRLDDAADLVETSYLLMGFLCAKEYFNHPQEPKEVYLANRIDAMWRKANWNWHTKDDSNYLYWHWSPNNGFDMNFPIWGWNEALITYLMSASSPTHPISKKSYNWSWTGAPTHKNGKEYYGYTLPLGNFEMGGPLFFEQYTFMGIDPNGLTDSLGNDYFIQGKNHTLIQRAYCAENPRKFKGYSSKCWGLTAGDSHKGYVAHCPGQDKGVIQPTAAISSMPYTPQESLEAMRYFYEELGDKIWSDYGF
;
A
#
# COMPACT_ATOMS: atom_id res chain seq x y z
N MET A 1 4.15 26.60 91.10
CA MET A 1 3.28 27.48 90.30
C MET A 1 3.37 27.01 88.86
N ASP A 2 2.30 26.34 88.47
CA ASP A 2 2.19 25.43 87.35
C ASP A 2 2.25 26.14 86.00
N LYS A 3 2.93 25.54 85.02
CA LYS A 3 2.65 25.76 83.60
C LYS A 3 2.61 24.42 82.89
N ILE A 4 1.37 23.95 82.73
CA ILE A 4 0.95 22.80 81.93
C ILE A 4 1.28 23.11 80.47
N ALA A 5 2.12 22.26 79.85
CA ALA A 5 2.38 22.29 78.41
C ALA A 5 1.43 21.28 77.72
N VAL A 6 0.57 21.80 76.85
CA VAL A 6 -0.37 21.04 76.03
C VAL A 6 0.39 20.38 74.88
N PHE A 7 0.38 19.05 74.81
CA PHE A 7 0.89 18.28 73.67
C PHE A 7 -0.20 18.17 72.60
N LEU A 8 0.02 18.79 71.44
CA LEU A 8 -0.77 18.56 70.22
C LEU A 8 -0.19 17.35 69.48
N LEU A 9 -0.99 16.28 69.37
CA LEU A 9 -0.68 15.08 68.60
C LEU A 9 -1.06 15.32 67.12
N ALA A 10 -0.08 15.53 66.25
CA ALA A 10 -0.31 15.60 64.80
C ALA A 10 -0.30 14.17 64.21
N LEU A 11 -1.47 13.68 63.77
CA LEU A 11 -1.57 12.48 62.96
C LEU A 11 -1.04 12.77 61.55
N ILE A 12 0.09 12.17 61.19
CA ILE A 12 0.60 12.13 59.81
C ILE A 12 0.00 10.89 59.14
N LEU A 13 -1.04 11.08 58.33
CA LEU A 13 -1.55 10.06 57.41
C LEU A 13 -0.54 9.93 56.25
N SER A 14 0.28 8.88 56.28
CA SER A 14 1.15 8.51 55.16
C SER A 14 0.30 7.84 54.09
N SER A 15 -0.07 8.60 53.06
CA SER A 15 -0.62 8.07 51.80
C SER A 15 0.51 7.41 51.02
N CYS A 16 0.61 6.08 51.08
CA CYS A 16 1.39 5.29 50.13
C CYS A 16 0.72 5.35 48.75
N ALA A 17 1.05 6.36 47.95
CA ALA A 17 0.79 6.34 46.53
C ALA A 17 1.81 5.39 45.88
N ARG A 18 1.37 4.17 45.58
CA ARG A 18 2.12 3.20 44.78
C ARG A 18 2.16 3.74 43.35
N GLN A 19 3.23 4.44 42.98
CA GLN A 19 3.51 4.79 41.59
C GLN A 19 3.60 3.48 40.81
N LYS A 20 2.62 3.22 39.94
CA LYS A 20 2.83 2.31 38.82
C LYS A 20 3.92 2.95 37.97
N GLU A 21 5.08 2.31 37.88
CA GLU A 21 5.98 2.52 36.75
C GLU A 21 5.21 2.13 35.48
N THR A 22 4.58 3.11 34.85
CA THR A 22 4.25 3.02 33.44
C THR A 22 5.58 3.07 32.71
N ALA A 23 6.08 1.91 32.27
CA ALA A 23 7.07 1.88 31.22
C ALA A 23 6.55 2.80 30.11
N SER A 24 7.27 3.89 29.84
CA SER A 24 6.90 4.79 28.75
C SER A 24 7.04 3.99 27.46
N VAL A 25 5.92 3.55 26.90
CA VAL A 25 5.87 3.14 25.51
C VAL A 25 6.17 4.42 24.73
N THR A 26 7.43 4.62 24.39
CA THR A 26 7.79 5.68 23.46
C THR A 26 7.31 5.22 22.10
N ASP A 27 6.45 5.99 21.43
CA ASP A 27 6.01 5.74 20.03
C ASP A 27 7.19 5.78 19.01
N GLU A 28 8.41 5.89 19.50
CA GLU A 28 9.67 5.81 18.77
C GLU A 28 10.12 4.36 18.59
N ILE A 29 9.73 3.77 17.47
CA ILE A 29 10.39 2.58 16.94
C ILE A 29 11.81 2.98 16.53
N LYS A 30 12.84 2.19 16.83
CA LYS A 30 14.23 2.45 16.41
C LYS A 30 14.60 1.61 15.18
N PRO A 31 15.46 2.11 14.26
CA PRO A 31 15.95 1.28 13.19
C PRO A 31 16.86 0.19 13.75
N THR A 32 16.84 -0.97 13.12
CA THR A 32 17.68 -2.12 13.45
C THR A 32 18.62 -2.42 12.30
N GLY A 33 19.86 -2.79 12.61
CA GLY A 33 20.81 -3.29 11.61
C GLY A 33 20.52 -4.74 11.23
N THR A 34 21.36 -5.31 10.36
CA THR A 34 21.26 -6.72 9.99
C THR A 34 21.86 -7.65 11.06
N GLN A 35 21.21 -8.79 11.30
CA GLN A 35 21.66 -9.84 12.22
C GLN A 35 21.52 -11.22 11.58
N LYS A 36 22.56 -12.05 11.64
CA LYS A 36 22.48 -13.43 11.12
C LYS A 36 21.85 -14.39 12.12
N GLY A 37 21.18 -15.42 11.60
CA GLY A 37 20.72 -16.55 12.41
C GLY A 37 19.43 -16.27 13.19
N LEU A 38 18.65 -15.28 12.77
CA LEU A 38 17.29 -15.07 13.27
C LEU A 38 16.42 -16.28 12.92
N SER A 39 15.55 -16.69 13.84
CA SER A 39 14.45 -17.59 13.48
C SER A 39 13.54 -16.93 12.43
N ASP A 40 12.71 -17.73 11.77
CA ASP A 40 11.76 -17.23 10.77
C ASP A 40 10.80 -16.19 11.35
N GLU A 41 10.33 -16.40 12.59
CA GLU A 41 9.45 -15.45 13.29
C GLU A 41 10.17 -14.15 13.63
N GLU A 42 11.41 -14.22 14.14
CA GLU A 42 12.22 -13.03 14.43
C GLU A 42 12.57 -12.25 13.17
N LEU A 43 12.89 -12.93 12.06
CA LEU A 43 13.17 -12.30 10.79
C LEU A 43 11.93 -11.55 10.27
N MET A 44 10.75 -12.20 10.28
CA MET A 44 9.51 -11.54 9.87
C MET A 44 9.20 -10.34 10.77
N GLU A 45 9.31 -10.48 12.09
CA GLU A 45 9.10 -9.38 13.04
C GLU A 45 10.04 -8.20 12.76
N THR A 46 11.33 -8.46 12.51
CA THR A 46 12.32 -7.44 12.16
C THR A 46 11.98 -6.75 10.85
N VAL A 47 11.65 -7.51 9.80
CA VAL A 47 11.28 -6.96 8.49
C VAL A 47 10.02 -6.11 8.59
N GLN A 48 8.95 -6.64 9.18
CA GLN A 48 7.69 -5.92 9.30
C GLN A 48 7.84 -4.64 10.14
N ARG A 49 8.53 -4.72 11.28
CA ARG A 49 8.73 -3.57 12.17
C ARG A 49 9.62 -2.50 11.56
N GLN A 50 10.66 -2.89 10.80
CA GLN A 50 11.50 -1.93 10.08
C GLN A 50 10.73 -1.28 8.93
N THR A 51 9.99 -2.05 8.12
CA THR A 51 9.19 -1.52 7.01
C THR A 51 8.07 -0.59 7.49
N PHE A 52 7.42 -0.91 8.61
CA PHE A 52 6.42 -0.02 9.20
C PHE A 52 6.97 1.39 9.53
N ARG A 53 8.28 1.53 9.77
CA ARG A 53 8.90 2.84 9.99
C ARG A 53 8.72 3.78 8.79
N PHE A 54 8.60 3.27 7.56
CA PHE A 54 8.31 4.09 6.38
C PHE A 54 6.99 4.87 6.56
N PHE A 55 5.95 4.17 7.01
CA PHE A 55 4.61 4.75 7.21
C PHE A 55 4.44 5.47 8.55
N TRP A 56 5.34 5.23 9.51
CA TRP A 56 5.27 5.85 10.83
C TRP A 56 6.20 7.07 10.95
N HIS A 57 7.50 6.84 10.76
CA HIS A 57 8.57 7.84 10.91
C HIS A 57 8.93 8.54 9.59
N GLY A 58 8.76 7.85 8.47
CA GLY A 58 8.93 8.42 7.12
C GLY A 58 7.67 9.10 6.58
N ALA A 59 6.55 9.06 7.31
CA ALA A 59 5.33 9.72 6.91
C ALA A 59 5.49 11.24 6.87
N HIS A 60 4.75 11.88 5.96
CA HIS A 60 4.80 13.32 5.81
C HIS A 60 4.35 14.02 7.10
N PRO A 61 5.11 15.00 7.64
CA PRO A 61 4.92 15.51 8.99
C PRO A 61 3.61 16.29 9.17
N ASN A 62 3.02 16.86 8.12
CA ASN A 62 1.79 17.66 8.24
C ASN A 62 0.52 16.82 8.00
N SER A 63 0.47 16.05 6.91
CA SER A 63 -0.67 15.18 6.57
C SER A 63 -0.67 13.85 7.32
N GLY A 64 0.50 13.34 7.71
CA GLY A 64 0.66 11.97 8.20
C GLY A 64 0.55 10.89 7.12
N MET A 65 0.40 11.29 5.84
CA MET A 65 0.29 10.39 4.69
C MET A 65 1.63 9.74 4.32
N ALA A 66 1.57 8.67 3.54
CA ALA A 66 2.76 8.03 2.99
C ALA A 66 3.33 8.89 1.86
N LEU A 67 4.65 9.15 1.91
CA LEU A 67 5.36 9.70 0.78
C LEU A 67 5.41 8.68 -0.35
N GLU A 68 5.37 9.14 -1.60
CA GLU A 68 5.59 8.29 -2.78
C GLU A 68 6.95 7.59 -2.72
N ARG A 69 7.97 8.29 -2.18
CA ARG A 69 9.33 7.80 -2.12
C ARG A 69 10.12 8.49 -1.01
N SER A 70 11.15 7.83 -0.50
CA SER A 70 11.99 8.32 0.60
C SER A 70 13.11 9.28 0.17
N ASN A 71 13.35 9.39 -1.13
CA ASN A 71 14.41 10.21 -1.74
C ASN A 71 13.84 11.22 -2.75
N THR A 72 14.67 12.13 -3.22
CA THR A 72 14.30 13.14 -4.22
C THR A 72 14.74 12.73 -5.62
N VAL A 73 13.90 12.96 -6.63
CA VAL A 73 14.23 12.87 -8.06
C VAL A 73 13.90 14.18 -8.77
N LYS A 74 14.36 14.32 -10.01
CA LYS A 74 14.00 15.45 -10.87
C LYS A 74 12.84 15.08 -11.79
N ALA A 75 11.75 15.83 -11.70
CA ALA A 75 10.54 15.61 -12.50
C ALA A 75 9.69 16.88 -12.53
N GLU A 76 9.35 17.39 -13.72
CA GLU A 76 8.25 18.36 -13.86
C GLU A 76 6.92 17.60 -13.77
N TYR A 77 6.84 16.46 -14.47
CA TYR A 77 5.86 15.40 -14.31
C TYR A 77 6.56 14.09 -13.96
N TYR A 78 5.91 13.20 -13.22
CA TYR A 78 6.57 11.97 -12.76
C TYR A 78 7.04 11.08 -13.93
N TRP A 79 6.35 11.15 -15.07
CA TRP A 79 6.76 10.52 -16.32
C TRP A 79 8.17 10.92 -16.81
N ASP A 80 8.66 12.10 -16.49
CA ASP A 80 10.01 12.53 -16.87
C ASP A 80 11.08 11.63 -16.23
N PHE A 81 10.86 11.22 -14.97
CA PHE A 81 11.73 10.27 -14.27
C PHE A 81 11.55 8.85 -14.79
N ILE A 82 10.30 8.41 -15.03
CA ILE A 82 10.00 7.07 -15.56
C ILE A 82 10.74 6.83 -16.88
N ASN A 83 10.67 7.80 -17.80
CA ASN A 83 11.20 7.69 -19.15
C ASN A 83 12.74 7.61 -19.22
N GLU A 84 13.47 7.92 -18.14
CA GLU A 84 14.92 7.71 -18.08
C GLU A 84 15.31 6.24 -18.29
N ALA A 85 14.43 5.31 -17.91
CA ALA A 85 14.62 3.87 -18.11
C ALA A 85 14.70 3.47 -19.59
N GLU A 86 14.08 4.26 -20.47
CA GLU A 86 14.07 4.05 -21.92
C GLU A 86 15.11 4.96 -22.64
N GLY A 87 16.04 5.54 -21.88
CA GLY A 87 17.14 6.33 -22.41
C GLY A 87 16.74 7.75 -22.84
N VAL A 88 15.53 8.20 -22.49
CA VAL A 88 15.09 9.57 -22.72
C VAL A 88 15.84 10.50 -21.74
N PRO A 89 16.56 11.53 -22.22
CA PRO A 89 17.22 12.48 -21.33
C PRO A 89 16.22 13.26 -20.48
N ASN A 90 16.42 13.27 -19.16
CA ASN A 90 15.62 14.06 -18.23
C ASN A 90 16.27 15.43 -18.00
N PHE A 91 15.57 16.51 -18.42
CA PHE A 91 16.00 17.90 -18.24
C PHE A 91 15.21 18.64 -17.14
N SER A 92 14.40 17.90 -16.37
CA SER A 92 13.60 18.46 -15.29
C SER A 92 14.49 19.14 -14.24
N LYS A 93 14.03 20.30 -13.77
CA LYS A 93 14.75 21.07 -12.73
C LYS A 93 14.05 20.99 -11.37
N ARG A 94 12.74 20.75 -11.40
CA ARG A 94 11.90 20.61 -10.22
C ARG A 94 12.21 19.33 -9.45
N ASP A 95 12.25 19.46 -8.13
CA ASP A 95 12.34 18.33 -7.21
C ASP A 95 10.97 17.69 -7.03
N PHE A 96 10.96 16.36 -7.07
CA PHE A 96 9.81 15.52 -6.73
C PHE A 96 10.21 14.55 -5.62
N GLY A 97 9.29 14.30 -4.67
CA GLY A 97 9.51 13.39 -3.53
C GLY A 97 9.23 14.03 -2.16
N PRO A 98 9.91 15.13 -1.76
CA PRO A 98 9.90 15.61 -0.37
C PRO A 98 8.51 15.79 0.26
N ASP A 99 7.57 16.32 -0.51
CA ASP A 99 6.19 16.58 -0.07
C ASP A 99 5.15 15.80 -0.89
N ALA A 100 5.58 14.93 -1.82
CA ALA A 100 4.68 14.19 -2.70
C ALA A 100 4.13 12.95 -1.98
N CYS A 101 2.87 13.00 -1.58
CA CYS A 101 2.17 11.90 -0.94
C CYS A 101 1.42 11.05 -1.97
N ALA A 102 1.60 9.73 -1.92
CA ALA A 102 0.87 8.77 -2.75
C ALA A 102 -0.45 8.36 -2.07
N VAL A 103 -1.56 8.48 -2.78
CA VAL A 103 -2.89 8.22 -2.22
C VAL A 103 -3.13 6.74 -1.96
N GLY A 104 -2.89 5.86 -2.94
CA GLY A 104 -3.04 4.42 -2.74
C GLY A 104 -1.98 3.85 -1.79
N GLY A 105 -0.74 4.33 -1.89
CA GLY A 105 0.33 4.01 -0.94
C GLY A 105 -0.02 4.38 0.52
N THR A 106 -0.76 5.47 0.72
CA THR A 106 -1.30 5.83 2.03
C THR A 106 -2.32 4.81 2.53
N GLY A 107 -3.16 4.24 1.65
CA GLY A 107 -4.04 3.11 1.98
C GLY A 107 -3.29 1.91 2.53
N PHE A 108 -2.17 1.55 1.91
CA PHE A 108 -1.29 0.48 2.40
C PHE A 108 -0.67 0.83 3.77
N GLY A 109 -0.24 2.08 3.95
CA GLY A 109 0.24 2.59 5.23
C GLY A 109 -0.80 2.53 6.35
N ILE A 110 -2.07 2.81 6.05
CA ILE A 110 -3.18 2.69 7.00
C ILE A 110 -3.34 1.23 7.47
N MET A 111 -3.29 0.25 6.55
CA MET A 111 -3.34 -1.17 6.94
C MET A 111 -2.11 -1.59 7.75
N SER A 112 -0.92 -1.08 7.43
CA SER A 112 0.29 -1.32 8.24
C SER A 112 0.17 -0.77 9.66
N THR A 113 -0.59 0.31 9.85
CA THR A 113 -0.87 0.90 11.18
C THR A 113 -1.74 -0.02 12.04
N ILE A 114 -2.68 -0.76 11.42
CA ILE A 114 -3.47 -1.80 12.10
C ILE A 114 -2.54 -2.90 12.61
N VAL A 115 -1.63 -3.39 11.75
CA VAL A 115 -0.65 -4.42 12.11
C VAL A 115 0.22 -3.95 13.28
N ALA A 116 0.71 -2.71 13.24
CA ALA A 116 1.54 -2.16 14.31
C ALA A 116 0.82 -2.03 15.65
N ALA A 117 -0.47 -1.68 15.65
CA ALA A 117 -1.29 -1.65 16.84
C ALA A 117 -1.52 -3.07 17.40
N GLU A 118 -1.85 -4.04 16.55
CA GLU A 118 -2.07 -5.45 16.93
C GLU A 118 -0.78 -6.08 17.50
N ARG A 119 0.35 -5.80 16.85
CA ARG A 119 1.69 -6.22 17.29
C ARG A 119 2.23 -5.42 18.48
N LYS A 120 1.51 -4.39 18.92
CA LYS A 120 1.88 -3.51 20.06
C LYS A 120 3.23 -2.81 19.86
N TRP A 121 3.60 -2.51 18.61
CA TRP A 121 4.74 -1.64 18.31
C TRP A 121 4.45 -0.18 18.63
N ILE A 122 3.18 0.18 18.51
CA ILE A 122 2.60 1.47 18.91
C ILE A 122 1.36 1.20 19.75
N THR A 123 0.92 2.20 20.51
CA THR A 123 -0.35 2.12 21.23
C THR A 123 -1.53 2.20 20.27
N ARG A 124 -2.67 1.63 20.67
CA ARG A 124 -3.92 1.73 19.91
C ARG A 124 -4.36 3.19 19.78
N GLU A 125 -4.17 3.96 20.85
CA GLU A 125 -4.46 5.38 20.90
C GLU A 125 -3.61 6.17 19.90
N ALA A 126 -2.28 5.94 19.86
CA ALA A 126 -1.39 6.58 18.89
C ALA A 126 -1.76 6.22 17.44
N ALA A 127 -2.13 4.95 17.20
CA ALA A 127 -2.63 4.52 15.90
C ALA A 127 -3.87 5.32 15.47
N VAL A 128 -4.89 5.41 16.34
CA VAL A 128 -6.12 6.17 16.05
C VAL A 128 -5.82 7.66 15.83
N GLU A 129 -4.94 8.26 16.62
CA GLU A 129 -4.54 9.66 16.44
C GLU A 129 -3.86 9.91 15.09
N ARG A 130 -2.96 9.00 14.66
CA ARG A 130 -2.36 9.07 13.32
C ARG A 130 -3.41 8.98 12.23
N LEU A 131 -4.34 8.04 12.33
CA LEU A 131 -5.38 7.83 11.33
C LEU A 131 -6.37 9.00 11.26
N MET A 132 -6.71 9.60 12.41
CA MET A 132 -7.51 10.83 12.47
C MET A 132 -6.82 11.98 11.74
N LYS A 133 -5.51 12.16 11.94
CA LYS A 133 -4.73 13.20 11.26
C LYS A 133 -4.78 13.03 9.74
N ILE A 134 -4.60 11.81 9.23
CA ILE A 134 -4.70 11.50 7.80
C ILE A 134 -6.11 11.78 7.29
N ALA A 135 -7.14 11.29 7.98
CA ALA A 135 -8.54 11.45 7.58
C ALA A 135 -8.98 12.93 7.59
N ASP A 136 -8.56 13.71 8.59
CA ASP A 136 -8.88 15.14 8.68
C ASP A 136 -8.17 15.94 7.58
N PHE A 137 -6.91 15.61 7.25
CA PHE A 137 -6.20 16.21 6.12
C PHE A 137 -6.93 15.96 4.79
N LEU A 138 -7.31 14.70 4.53
CA LEU A 138 -8.01 14.29 3.32
C LEU A 138 -9.44 14.86 3.21
N CYS A 139 -10.07 15.22 4.34
CA CYS A 139 -11.36 15.92 4.32
C CYS A 139 -11.28 17.35 3.78
N THR A 140 -10.07 17.94 3.71
CA THR A 140 -9.83 19.30 3.20
C THR A 140 -8.98 19.34 1.92
N ALA A 141 -8.38 18.21 1.53
CA ALA A 141 -7.58 18.08 0.32
C ALA A 141 -8.42 18.22 -0.96
N ASP A 142 -7.76 18.44 -2.09
CA ASP A 142 -8.39 18.40 -3.41
C ASP A 142 -9.03 17.01 -3.63
N CYS A 143 -10.27 17.02 -4.08
CA CYS A 143 -11.07 15.83 -4.30
C CYS A 143 -12.11 16.13 -5.39
N PHE A 144 -12.29 15.21 -6.32
CA PHE A 144 -13.01 15.41 -7.57
C PHE A 144 -14.13 14.38 -7.65
N HIS A 145 -15.38 14.80 -7.51
CA HIS A 145 -16.51 13.88 -7.35
C HIS A 145 -16.32 12.86 -6.21
N GLY A 146 -15.63 13.25 -5.13
CA GLY A 146 -15.33 12.33 -4.02
C GLY A 146 -14.17 11.36 -4.30
N ILE A 147 -13.49 11.47 -5.45
CA ILE A 147 -12.33 10.67 -5.84
C ILE A 147 -11.07 11.51 -5.69
N TYR A 148 -10.03 10.93 -5.08
CA TYR A 148 -8.75 11.60 -4.82
C TYR A 148 -7.79 11.47 -6.02
N PRO A 149 -6.80 12.36 -6.14
CA PRO A 149 -5.76 12.21 -7.15
C PRO A 149 -4.76 11.12 -6.83
N HIS A 150 -3.91 10.78 -7.80
CA HIS A 150 -2.80 9.86 -7.60
C HIS A 150 -1.80 10.41 -6.56
N PHE A 151 -1.33 11.64 -6.80
CA PHE A 151 -0.43 12.35 -5.91
C PHE A 151 -1.05 13.65 -5.40
N MET A 152 -0.70 13.99 -4.15
CA MET A 152 -1.00 15.30 -3.59
C MET A 152 0.16 15.81 -2.73
N ASP A 153 0.26 17.13 -2.64
CA ASP A 153 1.21 17.81 -1.77
C ASP A 153 0.77 17.65 -0.31
N GLY A 154 1.62 17.06 0.52
CA GLY A 154 1.30 16.73 1.91
C GLY A 154 1.18 17.94 2.85
N ASN A 155 1.56 19.14 2.41
CA ASN A 155 1.42 20.37 3.19
C ASN A 155 0.07 21.04 2.92
N THR A 156 -0.38 20.98 1.68
CA THR A 156 -1.50 21.80 1.18
C THR A 156 -2.73 20.98 0.79
N GLY A 157 -2.58 19.68 0.58
CA GLY A 157 -3.62 18.81 0.04
C GLY A 157 -3.91 19.08 -1.44
N LYS A 158 -3.06 19.85 -2.13
CA LYS A 158 -3.24 20.17 -3.55
C LYS A 158 -2.75 19.04 -4.44
N THR A 159 -3.48 18.81 -5.53
CA THR A 159 -3.13 17.79 -6.51
C THR A 159 -1.75 18.06 -7.10
N ILE A 160 -0.91 17.03 -7.17
CA ILE A 160 0.32 17.04 -7.96
C ILE A 160 0.02 16.22 -9.22
N PRO A 161 -0.03 16.84 -10.42
CA PRO A 161 -0.30 16.12 -11.65
C PRO A 161 0.76 15.04 -11.92
N PHE A 162 0.32 13.83 -12.25
CA PHE A 162 1.19 12.73 -12.65
C PHE A 162 1.70 12.92 -14.08
N ASP A 163 0.83 13.44 -14.96
CA ASP A 163 1.10 13.89 -16.33
C ASP A 163 0.21 15.09 -16.68
N ARG A 164 0.31 15.61 -17.90
CA ARG A 164 -0.50 16.70 -18.43
C ARG A 164 -2.01 16.45 -18.45
N LEU A 165 -2.42 15.20 -18.67
CA LEU A 165 -3.83 14.81 -18.71
C LEU A 165 -4.31 14.14 -17.41
N ASP A 166 -3.37 13.71 -16.56
CA ASP A 166 -3.63 13.09 -15.27
C ASP A 166 -3.31 14.07 -14.13
N ASP A 167 -4.26 14.98 -13.90
CA ASP A 167 -4.14 16.14 -13.00
C ASP A 167 -5.27 16.22 -11.96
N ALA A 168 -6.02 15.13 -11.77
CA ALA A 168 -7.24 15.12 -10.95
C ALA A 168 -7.60 13.70 -10.48
N ALA A 169 -8.83 13.22 -10.65
CA ALA A 169 -9.32 11.98 -10.06
C ALA A 169 -8.60 10.73 -10.58
N ASP A 170 -8.06 9.93 -9.66
CA ASP A 170 -7.58 8.57 -9.90
C ASP A 170 -8.44 7.58 -9.09
N LEU A 171 -9.24 6.79 -9.80
CA LEU A 171 -10.19 5.85 -9.20
C LEU A 171 -9.49 4.64 -8.56
N VAL A 172 -8.37 4.20 -9.11
CA VAL A 172 -7.64 3.01 -8.63
C VAL A 172 -6.91 3.35 -7.35
N GLU A 173 -6.19 4.47 -7.30
CA GLU A 173 -5.51 4.96 -6.10
C GLU A 173 -6.50 5.23 -4.96
N THR A 174 -7.66 5.83 -5.28
CA THR A 174 -8.74 6.03 -4.31
C THR A 174 -9.30 4.70 -3.78
N SER A 175 -9.31 3.64 -4.60
CA SER A 175 -9.75 2.31 -4.18
C SER A 175 -8.81 1.72 -3.13
N TYR A 176 -7.49 1.84 -3.33
CA TYR A 176 -6.50 1.40 -2.36
C TYR A 176 -6.56 2.19 -1.05
N LEU A 177 -6.72 3.51 -1.14
CA LEU A 177 -6.91 4.37 0.04
C LEU A 177 -8.12 3.93 0.87
N LEU A 178 -9.27 3.79 0.23
CA LEU A 178 -10.52 3.46 0.93
C LEU A 178 -10.58 2.01 1.39
N MET A 179 -9.90 1.07 0.70
CA MET A 179 -9.68 -0.28 1.23
C MET A 179 -8.98 -0.20 2.59
N GLY A 180 -7.88 0.55 2.69
CA GLY A 180 -7.15 0.72 3.95
C GLY A 180 -7.99 1.34 5.06
N PHE A 181 -8.72 2.41 4.75
CA PHE A 181 -9.62 3.03 5.73
C PHE A 181 -10.78 2.15 6.17
N LEU A 182 -11.40 1.38 5.27
CA LEU A 182 -12.47 0.46 5.65
C LEU A 182 -11.94 -0.64 6.58
N CYS A 183 -10.75 -1.20 6.30
CA CYS A 183 -10.10 -2.13 7.23
C CYS A 183 -9.85 -1.47 8.61
N ALA A 184 -9.35 -0.23 8.62
CA ALA A 184 -9.11 0.49 9.87
C ALA A 184 -10.41 0.77 10.64
N LYS A 185 -11.49 1.15 9.96
CA LYS A 185 -12.80 1.36 10.57
C LYS A 185 -13.32 0.08 11.24
N GLU A 186 -13.17 -1.07 10.58
CA GLU A 186 -13.62 -2.35 11.15
C GLU A 186 -12.74 -2.81 12.33
N TYR A 187 -11.45 -2.45 12.36
CA TYR A 187 -10.56 -2.78 13.47
C TYR A 187 -10.67 -1.80 14.67
N PHE A 188 -10.82 -0.50 14.39
CA PHE A 188 -10.98 0.57 15.37
C PHE A 188 -12.46 0.89 15.61
N ASN A 189 -13.18 -0.05 16.20
CA ASN A 189 -14.65 -0.04 16.30
C ASN A 189 -15.21 -0.01 17.73
N HIS A 190 -14.42 0.40 18.74
CA HIS A 190 -14.90 0.45 20.12
C HIS A 190 -15.89 1.62 20.32
N PRO A 191 -17.19 1.35 20.58
CA PRO A 191 -18.21 2.40 20.58
C PRO A 191 -18.12 3.34 21.79
N GLN A 192 -17.41 2.95 22.85
CA GLN A 192 -17.15 3.79 24.02
C GLN A 192 -15.93 4.70 23.85
N GLU A 193 -15.09 4.50 22.83
CA GLU A 193 -13.88 5.30 22.58
C GLU A 193 -14.19 6.46 21.63
N PRO A 194 -14.27 7.72 22.09
CA PRO A 194 -14.76 8.83 21.28
C PRO A 194 -13.91 9.11 20.02
N LYS A 195 -12.60 8.84 20.08
CA LYS A 195 -11.68 9.01 18.95
C LYS A 195 -11.91 7.95 17.86
N GLU A 196 -12.23 6.71 18.23
CA GLU A 196 -12.58 5.65 17.27
C GLU A 196 -13.91 5.96 16.59
N VAL A 197 -14.91 6.43 17.36
CA VAL A 197 -16.19 6.89 16.80
C VAL A 197 -15.99 8.08 15.85
N TYR A 198 -15.14 9.04 16.20
CA TYR A 198 -14.80 10.17 15.34
C TYR A 198 -14.14 9.71 14.03
N LEU A 199 -13.13 8.84 14.12
CA LEU A 199 -12.43 8.29 12.96
C LEU A 199 -13.41 7.54 12.03
N ALA A 200 -14.26 6.66 12.58
CA ALA A 200 -15.25 5.93 11.82
C ALA A 200 -16.20 6.85 11.04
N ASN A 201 -16.65 7.95 11.66
CA ASN A 201 -17.51 8.94 11.01
C ASN A 201 -16.80 9.69 9.87
N ARG A 202 -15.50 10.00 10.02
CA ARG A 202 -14.69 10.61 8.94
C ARG A 202 -14.54 9.66 7.76
N ILE A 203 -14.24 8.39 8.04
CA ILE A 203 -14.12 7.34 7.03
C ILE A 203 -15.45 7.16 6.28
N ASP A 204 -16.57 7.07 7.00
CA ASP A 204 -17.90 6.97 6.39
C ASP A 204 -18.25 8.17 5.52
N ALA A 205 -17.85 9.38 5.94
CA ALA A 205 -18.08 10.58 5.14
C ALA A 205 -17.30 10.56 3.82
N MET A 206 -16.05 10.08 3.82
CA MET A 206 -15.27 9.92 2.59
C MET A 206 -15.85 8.81 1.70
N TRP A 207 -16.07 7.62 2.27
CA TRP A 207 -16.60 6.45 1.55
C TRP A 207 -17.94 6.72 0.86
N ARG A 208 -18.87 7.41 1.53
CA ARG A 208 -20.19 7.73 0.98
C ARG A 208 -20.16 8.86 -0.06
N LYS A 209 -19.13 9.69 -0.08
CA LYS A 209 -18.99 10.78 -1.06
C LYS A 209 -18.28 10.35 -2.33
N ALA A 210 -17.48 9.29 -2.29
CA ALA A 210 -16.80 8.72 -3.45
C ALA A 210 -17.83 8.33 -4.53
N ASN A 211 -17.89 9.09 -5.62
CA ASN A 211 -18.85 8.88 -6.70
C ASN A 211 -18.26 7.96 -7.77
N TRP A 212 -18.21 6.67 -7.47
CA TRP A 212 -17.70 5.64 -8.39
C TRP A 212 -18.47 5.62 -9.71
N ASN A 213 -19.80 5.81 -9.66
CA ASN A 213 -20.64 5.83 -10.83
C ASN A 213 -20.33 6.99 -11.81
N TRP A 214 -19.76 8.11 -11.33
CA TRP A 214 -19.29 9.20 -12.21
C TRP A 214 -18.29 8.68 -13.26
N HIS A 215 -17.41 7.77 -12.85
CA HIS A 215 -16.37 7.19 -13.70
C HIS A 215 -16.92 6.18 -14.73
N THR A 216 -18.25 6.01 -14.82
CA THR A 216 -18.87 5.23 -15.90
C THR A 216 -19.15 6.04 -17.17
N LYS A 217 -18.91 7.36 -17.15
CA LYS A 217 -19.12 8.29 -18.28
C LYS A 217 -20.50 8.08 -18.92
N ASP A 218 -21.55 8.48 -18.20
CA ASP A 218 -22.94 8.36 -18.62
C ASP A 218 -23.37 6.92 -19.01
N ASP A 219 -23.02 5.92 -18.18
CA ASP A 219 -23.31 4.49 -18.41
C ASP A 219 -22.73 3.94 -19.74
N SER A 220 -21.52 4.35 -20.09
CA SER A 220 -20.81 3.91 -21.31
C SER A 220 -20.48 2.41 -21.39
N ASN A 221 -20.89 1.60 -20.41
CA ASN A 221 -20.46 0.20 -20.15
C ASN A 221 -19.06 0.04 -19.58
N TYR A 222 -18.25 1.09 -19.54
CA TYR A 222 -16.88 1.04 -19.05
C TYR A 222 -16.78 1.67 -17.66
N LEU A 223 -15.71 1.34 -16.95
CA LEU A 223 -15.27 2.07 -15.77
C LEU A 223 -13.91 2.68 -16.09
N TYR A 224 -13.80 4.00 -16.01
CA TYR A 224 -12.57 4.72 -16.37
C TYR A 224 -11.72 5.01 -15.14
N TRP A 225 -10.41 4.85 -15.33
CA TRP A 225 -9.42 5.10 -14.29
C TRP A 225 -9.39 6.58 -13.88
N HIS A 226 -9.35 7.48 -14.87
CA HIS A 226 -9.12 8.90 -14.63
C HIS A 226 -10.31 9.78 -15.05
N TRP A 227 -10.47 10.89 -14.36
CA TRP A 227 -11.32 12.02 -14.78
C TRP A 227 -10.71 13.35 -14.33
N SER A 228 -10.83 14.39 -15.17
CA SER A 228 -10.29 15.72 -14.88
C SER A 228 -11.32 16.84 -15.10
N PRO A 229 -11.35 17.87 -14.24
CA PRO A 229 -12.14 19.08 -14.51
C PRO A 229 -11.59 19.87 -15.71
N ASN A 230 -10.32 19.72 -16.05
CA ASN A 230 -9.67 20.42 -17.15
C ASN A 230 -9.74 19.62 -18.46
N ASN A 231 -9.68 18.29 -18.37
CA ASN A 231 -9.52 17.40 -19.52
C ASN A 231 -10.67 16.39 -19.69
N GLY A 232 -11.70 16.41 -18.83
CA GLY A 232 -12.79 15.44 -18.86
C GLY A 232 -12.28 13.99 -18.77
N PHE A 233 -12.63 13.17 -19.75
CA PHE A 233 -12.20 11.76 -19.86
C PHE A 233 -11.12 11.57 -20.94
N ASP A 234 -10.33 12.59 -21.27
CA ASP A 234 -9.37 12.53 -22.38
C ASP A 234 -8.20 11.57 -22.14
N MET A 235 -7.86 11.28 -20.87
CA MET A 235 -6.98 10.14 -20.53
C MET A 235 -7.49 8.82 -21.13
N ASN A 236 -8.81 8.71 -21.32
CA ASN A 236 -9.49 7.64 -22.04
C ASN A 236 -8.99 6.24 -21.71
N PHE A 237 -8.82 5.98 -20.41
CA PHE A 237 -8.25 4.74 -19.89
C PHE A 237 -9.33 3.92 -19.18
N PRO A 238 -10.10 3.08 -19.90
CA PRO A 238 -11.01 2.12 -19.28
C PRO A 238 -10.21 1.04 -18.56
N ILE A 239 -10.65 0.68 -17.35
CA ILE A 239 -9.97 -0.33 -16.52
C ILE A 239 -10.36 -1.72 -17.03
N TRP A 240 -9.42 -2.43 -17.64
CA TRP A 240 -9.64 -3.78 -18.19
C TRP A 240 -9.01 -4.84 -17.31
N GLY A 241 -9.71 -5.97 -17.16
CA GLY A 241 -9.15 -7.14 -16.49
C GLY A 241 -8.28 -7.94 -17.46
N TRP A 242 -7.25 -8.64 -17.02
CA TRP A 242 -6.79 -8.81 -15.64
C TRP A 242 -5.53 -7.97 -15.36
N ASN A 243 -5.54 -7.26 -14.22
CA ASN A 243 -4.42 -6.47 -13.68
C ASN A 243 -4.64 -6.19 -12.17
N GLU A 244 -3.93 -5.22 -11.58
CA GLU A 244 -3.97 -4.83 -10.16
C GLU A 244 -5.30 -4.22 -9.67
N ALA A 245 -6.18 -3.82 -10.59
CA ALA A 245 -7.32 -2.95 -10.32
C ALA A 245 -8.64 -3.68 -10.01
N LEU A 246 -8.59 -4.98 -9.65
CA LEU A 246 -9.79 -5.74 -9.27
C LEU A 246 -10.52 -5.05 -8.09
N ILE A 247 -9.78 -4.57 -7.09
CA ILE A 247 -10.33 -3.86 -5.93
C ILE A 247 -11.22 -2.69 -6.35
N THR A 248 -10.90 -2.00 -7.45
CA THR A 248 -11.68 -0.85 -7.91
C THR A 248 -13.09 -1.24 -8.30
N TYR A 249 -13.27 -2.41 -8.92
CA TYR A 249 -14.62 -2.93 -9.21
C TYR A 249 -15.34 -3.37 -7.94
N LEU A 250 -14.64 -4.01 -7.00
CA LEU A 250 -15.23 -4.46 -5.73
C LEU A 250 -15.71 -3.26 -4.89
N MET A 251 -14.87 -2.22 -4.76
CA MET A 251 -15.19 -0.99 -4.06
C MET A 251 -16.32 -0.24 -4.78
N SER A 252 -16.22 -0.07 -6.09
CA SER A 252 -17.25 0.62 -6.86
C SER A 252 -18.62 -0.07 -6.77
N ALA A 253 -18.67 -1.40 -6.77
CA ALA A 253 -19.92 -2.14 -6.63
C ALA A 253 -20.47 -2.15 -5.20
N SER A 254 -19.59 -1.99 -4.20
CA SER A 254 -19.96 -2.00 -2.78
C SER A 254 -20.40 -0.65 -2.24
N SER A 255 -20.24 0.42 -3.01
CA SER A 255 -20.62 1.77 -2.59
C SER A 255 -22.11 1.85 -2.21
N PRO A 256 -22.45 2.36 -1.01
CA PRO A 256 -23.84 2.46 -0.56
C PRO A 256 -24.59 3.64 -1.17
N THR A 257 -23.91 4.54 -1.89
CA THR A 257 -24.44 5.83 -2.36
C THR A 257 -24.25 6.05 -3.85
N HIS A 258 -23.12 5.62 -4.40
CA HIS A 258 -22.78 5.81 -5.81
C HIS A 258 -22.27 4.52 -6.49
N PRO A 259 -22.99 3.38 -6.36
CA PRO A 259 -22.52 2.13 -6.92
C PRO A 259 -22.53 2.13 -8.44
N ILE A 260 -21.57 1.44 -9.03
CA ILE A 260 -21.62 1.06 -10.45
C ILE A 260 -22.64 -0.07 -10.66
N SER A 261 -23.15 -0.20 -11.87
CA SER A 261 -23.92 -1.38 -12.25
C SER A 261 -22.99 -2.56 -12.55
N LYS A 262 -23.51 -3.80 -12.42
CA LYS A 262 -22.79 -5.03 -12.81
C LYS A 262 -22.35 -5.01 -14.29
N LYS A 263 -23.00 -4.19 -15.13
CA LYS A 263 -22.69 -4.01 -16.55
C LYS A 263 -21.24 -3.61 -16.76
N SER A 264 -20.72 -2.67 -15.97
CA SER A 264 -19.33 -2.19 -16.10
C SER A 264 -18.31 -3.29 -15.80
N TYR A 265 -18.56 -4.12 -14.78
CA TYR A 265 -17.72 -5.29 -14.49
C TYR A 265 -17.79 -6.36 -15.60
N ASN A 266 -18.97 -6.61 -16.13
CA ASN A 266 -19.16 -7.61 -17.19
C ASN A 266 -18.53 -7.19 -18.53
N TRP A 267 -18.66 -5.91 -18.91
CA TRP A 267 -18.17 -5.42 -20.21
C TRP A 267 -16.70 -5.03 -20.19
N SER A 268 -16.25 -4.34 -19.13
CA SER A 268 -14.90 -3.80 -19.04
C SER A 268 -13.94 -4.76 -18.36
N TRP A 269 -14.27 -5.29 -17.18
CA TRP A 269 -13.34 -6.17 -16.45
C TRP A 269 -13.27 -7.58 -17.05
N THR A 270 -14.37 -8.34 -16.94
CA THR A 270 -14.40 -9.76 -17.36
C THR A 270 -14.59 -9.93 -18.86
N GLY A 271 -15.17 -8.92 -19.53
CA GLY A 271 -15.37 -8.88 -20.97
C GLY A 271 -14.15 -8.43 -21.76
N ALA A 272 -13.09 -7.96 -21.09
CA ALA A 272 -11.87 -7.56 -21.78
C ALA A 272 -11.21 -8.76 -22.48
N PRO A 273 -10.70 -8.57 -23.72
CA PRO A 273 -9.89 -9.58 -24.40
C PRO A 273 -8.67 -10.03 -23.58
N THR A 274 -8.24 -9.17 -22.65
CA THR A 274 -7.08 -9.39 -21.78
C THR A 274 -7.39 -10.19 -20.52
N HIS A 275 -8.65 -10.53 -20.25
CA HIS A 275 -9.06 -11.12 -18.99
C HIS A 275 -8.68 -12.59 -18.87
N LYS A 276 -9.04 -13.41 -19.87
CA LYS A 276 -8.77 -14.86 -19.85
C LYS A 276 -7.40 -15.19 -20.44
N ASN A 277 -6.73 -16.17 -19.83
CA ASN A 277 -5.46 -16.71 -20.30
C ASN A 277 -5.55 -18.22 -20.52
N GLY A 278 -5.30 -19.03 -19.49
CA GLY A 278 -5.33 -20.49 -19.53
C GLY A 278 -4.06 -21.17 -20.05
N LYS A 279 -3.00 -20.41 -20.38
CA LYS A 279 -1.72 -20.97 -20.81
C LYS A 279 -0.96 -21.59 -19.64
N GLU A 280 -0.07 -22.54 -19.95
CA GLU A 280 0.84 -23.16 -18.99
C GLU A 280 2.26 -22.60 -19.14
N TYR A 281 2.88 -22.24 -18.01
CA TYR A 281 4.28 -21.81 -17.94
C TYR A 281 4.96 -22.56 -16.80
N TYR A 282 6.11 -23.18 -17.06
CA TYR A 282 6.85 -23.95 -16.04
C TYR A 282 6.02 -25.03 -15.32
N GLY A 283 4.99 -25.58 -15.97
CA GLY A 283 4.07 -26.57 -15.39
C GLY A 283 2.92 -25.96 -14.56
N TYR A 284 2.78 -24.64 -14.54
CA TYR A 284 1.69 -23.93 -13.86
C TYR A 284 0.75 -23.28 -14.88
N THR A 285 -0.54 -23.59 -14.80
CA THR A 285 -1.57 -22.91 -15.59
C THR A 285 -1.84 -21.53 -14.99
N LEU A 286 -1.79 -20.48 -15.81
CA LEU A 286 -2.18 -19.13 -15.40
C LEU A 286 -3.61 -18.84 -15.91
N PRO A 287 -4.62 -18.77 -15.04
CA PRO A 287 -6.02 -18.60 -15.46
C PRO A 287 -6.31 -17.27 -16.18
N LEU A 288 -5.76 -16.15 -15.69
CA LEU A 288 -6.11 -14.79 -16.10
C LEU A 288 -4.89 -13.98 -16.58
N GLY A 289 -5.15 -12.93 -17.37
CA GLY A 289 -4.16 -11.94 -17.80
C GLY A 289 -3.55 -12.19 -19.17
N ASN A 290 -3.32 -11.14 -19.95
CA ASN A 290 -2.74 -11.24 -21.30
C ASN A 290 -1.22 -11.13 -21.37
N PHE A 291 -0.57 -10.80 -20.25
CA PHE A 291 0.88 -10.75 -20.19
C PHE A 291 1.45 -12.17 -20.22
N GLU A 292 2.47 -12.38 -21.05
CA GLU A 292 3.27 -13.61 -21.01
C GLU A 292 3.83 -13.78 -19.60
N MET A 293 3.61 -14.95 -19.01
CA MET A 293 3.99 -15.26 -17.63
C MET A 293 3.41 -14.29 -16.56
N GLY A 294 2.27 -13.65 -16.84
CA GLY A 294 1.42 -12.96 -15.85
C GLY A 294 1.67 -11.47 -15.63
N GLY A 295 2.80 -10.93 -16.06
CA GLY A 295 3.14 -9.51 -15.85
C GLY A 295 3.81 -9.26 -14.48
N PRO A 296 3.89 -7.99 -14.04
CA PRO A 296 4.48 -7.63 -12.75
C PRO A 296 3.76 -8.26 -11.56
N LEU A 297 4.50 -8.69 -10.54
CA LEU A 297 3.96 -9.46 -9.41
C LEU A 297 3.05 -8.69 -8.45
N PHE A 298 2.95 -7.37 -8.59
CA PHE A 298 2.04 -6.59 -7.75
C PHE A 298 0.57 -6.77 -8.15
N PHE A 299 0.30 -7.32 -9.35
CA PHE A 299 -1.05 -7.59 -9.84
C PHE A 299 -1.84 -8.52 -8.91
N GLU A 300 -1.19 -9.52 -8.32
CA GLU A 300 -1.79 -10.44 -7.35
C GLU A 300 -1.62 -10.02 -5.88
N GLN A 301 -1.14 -8.80 -5.61
CA GLN A 301 -0.85 -8.33 -4.25
C GLN A 301 -1.81 -7.22 -3.81
N TYR A 302 -1.94 -6.14 -4.58
CA TYR A 302 -2.58 -4.91 -4.08
C TYR A 302 -4.06 -5.08 -3.71
N THR A 303 -4.84 -5.76 -4.55
CA THR A 303 -6.25 -6.05 -4.23
C THR A 303 -6.38 -6.94 -2.99
N PHE A 304 -5.44 -7.87 -2.82
CA PHE A 304 -5.54 -8.94 -1.82
C PHE A 304 -4.92 -8.58 -0.47
N MET A 305 -4.56 -7.32 -0.26
CA MET A 305 -4.21 -6.80 1.06
C MET A 305 -5.44 -6.67 1.97
N GLY A 306 -6.60 -6.30 1.41
CA GLY A 306 -7.87 -6.21 2.14
C GLY A 306 -8.89 -7.29 1.77
N ILE A 307 -8.76 -7.90 0.59
CA ILE A 307 -9.64 -8.96 0.11
C ILE A 307 -8.94 -10.31 0.29
N ASP A 308 -9.55 -11.22 1.05
CA ASP A 308 -9.00 -12.56 1.23
C ASP A 308 -9.19 -13.41 -0.04
N PRO A 309 -8.11 -13.85 -0.73
CA PRO A 309 -8.23 -14.70 -1.91
C PRO A 309 -8.59 -16.15 -1.57
N ASN A 310 -8.46 -16.60 -0.31
CA ASN A 310 -8.64 -18.00 0.06
C ASN A 310 -10.08 -18.47 -0.13
N GLY A 311 -10.30 -19.38 -1.09
CA GLY A 311 -11.64 -19.84 -1.45
C GLY A 311 -12.49 -18.80 -2.18
N LEU A 312 -11.90 -17.66 -2.58
CA LEU A 312 -12.58 -16.63 -3.34
C LEU A 312 -12.72 -17.08 -4.79
N THR A 313 -13.96 -17.27 -5.22
CA THR A 313 -14.31 -17.60 -6.60
C THR A 313 -15.40 -16.66 -7.11
N ASP A 314 -15.31 -16.26 -8.38
CA ASP A 314 -16.36 -15.47 -9.01
C ASP A 314 -17.38 -16.35 -9.76
N SER A 315 -18.41 -15.71 -10.34
CA SER A 315 -19.44 -16.40 -11.11
C SER A 315 -18.95 -17.03 -12.42
N LEU A 316 -17.71 -16.76 -12.84
CA LEU A 316 -17.07 -17.39 -14.01
C LEU A 316 -16.22 -18.61 -13.61
N GLY A 317 -16.11 -18.90 -12.32
CA GLY A 317 -15.30 -20.00 -11.78
C GLY A 317 -13.81 -19.65 -11.67
N ASN A 318 -13.44 -18.37 -11.73
CA ASN A 318 -12.06 -17.95 -11.52
C ASN A 318 -11.72 -18.09 -10.03
N ASP A 319 -10.69 -18.88 -9.72
CA ASP A 319 -10.13 -19.01 -8.37
C ASP A 319 -8.96 -18.02 -8.20
N TYR A 320 -9.15 -17.03 -7.34
CA TYR A 320 -8.19 -15.94 -7.17
C TYR A 320 -6.94 -16.35 -6.37
N PHE A 321 -7.06 -17.33 -5.47
CA PHE A 321 -5.89 -17.88 -4.78
C PHE A 321 -5.00 -18.65 -5.75
N ILE A 322 -5.59 -19.48 -6.63
CA ILE A 322 -4.84 -20.20 -7.66
C ILE A 322 -4.22 -19.24 -8.68
N GLN A 323 -4.92 -18.18 -9.06
CA GLN A 323 -4.36 -17.12 -9.91
C GLN A 323 -3.08 -16.53 -9.30
N GLY A 324 -3.15 -16.03 -8.06
CA GLY A 324 -2.00 -15.42 -7.39
C GLY A 324 -0.86 -16.40 -7.14
N LYS A 325 -1.18 -17.60 -6.65
CA LYS A 325 -0.18 -18.64 -6.39
C LYS A 325 0.56 -19.06 -7.66
N ASN A 326 -0.14 -19.28 -8.76
CA ASN A 326 0.50 -19.72 -9.99
C ASN A 326 1.32 -18.59 -10.63
N HIS A 327 0.83 -17.33 -10.61
CA HIS A 327 1.62 -16.18 -11.08
C HIS A 327 2.93 -16.04 -10.30
N THR A 328 2.87 -16.13 -8.97
CA THR A 328 4.05 -16.13 -8.09
C THR A 328 5.03 -17.26 -8.41
N LEU A 329 4.55 -18.51 -8.54
CA LEU A 329 5.42 -19.66 -8.85
C LEU A 329 6.06 -19.57 -10.24
N ILE A 330 5.32 -19.06 -11.24
CA ILE A 330 5.84 -18.81 -12.60
C ILE A 330 6.97 -17.79 -12.57
N GLN A 331 6.78 -16.68 -11.85
CA GLN A 331 7.81 -15.63 -11.80
C GLN A 331 9.05 -16.09 -11.04
N ARG A 332 8.90 -16.83 -9.94
CA ARG A 332 10.03 -17.49 -9.26
C ARG A 332 10.76 -18.46 -10.18
N ALA A 333 10.04 -19.28 -10.95
CA ALA A 333 10.63 -20.23 -11.88
C ALA A 333 11.43 -19.53 -12.99
N TYR A 334 10.90 -18.44 -13.56
CA TYR A 334 11.62 -17.60 -14.53
C TYR A 334 12.94 -17.07 -13.95
N CYS A 335 12.89 -16.51 -12.73
CA CYS A 335 14.10 -15.99 -12.08
C CYS A 335 15.12 -17.10 -11.76
N ALA A 336 14.65 -18.29 -11.39
CA ALA A 336 15.51 -19.44 -11.14
C ALA A 336 16.17 -19.99 -12.42
N GLU A 337 15.45 -20.01 -13.55
CA GLU A 337 16.00 -20.35 -14.87
C GLU A 337 17.02 -19.28 -15.34
N ASN A 338 16.71 -18.02 -15.09
CA ASN A 338 17.54 -16.87 -15.45
C ASN A 338 17.96 -16.88 -16.93
N PRO A 339 16.99 -16.84 -17.87
CA PRO A 339 17.27 -16.97 -19.30
C PRO A 339 18.18 -15.85 -19.85
N ARG A 340 18.16 -14.68 -19.20
CA ARG A 340 18.99 -13.51 -19.54
C ARG A 340 20.36 -13.51 -18.87
N LYS A 341 20.66 -14.50 -18.03
CA LYS A 341 21.94 -14.71 -17.35
C LYS A 341 22.37 -13.51 -16.50
N PHE A 342 21.42 -12.82 -15.88
CA PHE A 342 21.70 -11.75 -14.94
C PHE A 342 22.38 -12.28 -13.68
N LYS A 343 23.29 -11.50 -13.09
CA LYS A 343 23.99 -11.89 -11.88
C LYS A 343 23.03 -11.94 -10.69
N GLY A 344 23.12 -12.99 -9.87
CA GLY A 344 22.42 -13.10 -8.59
C GLY A 344 21.06 -13.77 -8.66
N TYR A 345 20.39 -13.74 -9.82
CA TYR A 345 19.12 -14.41 -10.05
C TYR A 345 19.23 -15.90 -9.70
N SER A 346 18.31 -16.38 -8.86
CA SER A 346 18.28 -17.76 -8.37
C SER A 346 16.93 -18.07 -7.72
N SER A 347 16.74 -19.31 -7.27
CA SER A 347 15.57 -19.70 -6.46
C SER A 347 15.45 -18.95 -5.13
N LYS A 348 16.54 -18.31 -4.66
CA LYS A 348 16.62 -17.53 -3.41
C LYS A 348 16.66 -16.01 -3.64
N CYS A 349 16.85 -15.56 -4.88
CA CYS A 349 16.92 -14.15 -5.24
C CYS A 349 16.08 -13.98 -6.51
N TRP A 350 14.79 -13.76 -6.28
CA TRP A 350 13.74 -13.69 -7.28
C TRP A 350 12.77 -12.58 -6.90
N GLY A 351 11.94 -12.13 -7.84
CA GLY A 351 11.05 -10.99 -7.60
C GLY A 351 11.14 -9.92 -8.69
N LEU A 352 10.33 -10.03 -9.73
CA LEU A 352 10.12 -9.01 -10.75
C LEU A 352 8.76 -8.34 -10.52
N THR A 353 8.78 -7.05 -10.24
CA THR A 353 7.58 -6.21 -10.20
C THR A 353 7.94 -4.76 -10.54
N ALA A 354 6.95 -3.88 -10.63
CA ALA A 354 7.19 -2.48 -10.93
C ALA A 354 7.98 -1.78 -9.80
N GLY A 355 8.96 -0.95 -10.16
CA GLY A 355 9.80 -0.25 -9.20
C GLY A 355 10.91 0.58 -9.84
N ASP A 356 11.67 1.29 -9.00
CA ASP A 356 12.91 1.96 -9.40
C ASP A 356 13.86 0.93 -10.04
N SER A 357 14.48 1.32 -11.16
CA SER A 357 15.41 0.49 -11.91
C SER A 357 16.83 1.08 -11.83
N HIS A 358 17.80 0.48 -12.51
CA HIS A 358 19.16 1.05 -12.58
C HIS A 358 19.17 2.49 -13.15
N LYS A 359 18.12 2.86 -13.90
CA LYS A 359 17.78 4.20 -14.38
C LYS A 359 16.26 4.30 -14.46
N GLY A 360 15.69 5.40 -14.00
CA GLY A 360 14.24 5.63 -14.01
C GLY A 360 13.46 4.55 -13.27
N TYR A 361 12.28 4.25 -13.79
CA TYR A 361 11.33 3.30 -13.21
C TYR A 361 10.84 2.33 -14.29
N VAL A 362 10.69 1.05 -13.96
CA VAL A 362 10.26 0.03 -14.92
C VAL A 362 9.22 -0.90 -14.29
N ALA A 363 8.18 -1.22 -15.06
CA ALA A 363 7.24 -2.29 -14.75
C ALA A 363 7.89 -3.68 -14.97
N HIS A 364 8.84 -4.07 -14.12
CA HIS A 364 9.57 -5.31 -14.33
C HIS A 364 8.63 -6.52 -14.26
N CYS A 365 8.80 -7.41 -15.23
CA CYS A 365 8.12 -8.69 -15.33
C CYS A 365 8.98 -9.61 -16.22
N PRO A 366 8.66 -10.91 -16.34
CA PRO A 366 9.42 -11.81 -17.23
C PRO A 366 9.57 -11.30 -18.68
N GLY A 367 8.58 -10.58 -19.21
CA GLY A 367 8.63 -9.94 -20.52
C GLY A 367 9.42 -8.63 -20.60
N GLN A 368 9.65 -7.96 -19.46
CA GLN A 368 10.37 -6.68 -19.34
C GLN A 368 11.44 -6.75 -18.26
N ASP A 369 12.21 -7.84 -18.26
CA ASP A 369 13.30 -8.04 -17.31
C ASP A 369 14.48 -7.11 -17.64
N LYS A 370 14.91 -6.27 -16.70
CA LYS A 370 16.10 -5.41 -16.88
C LYS A 370 17.21 -5.78 -15.87
N GLY A 371 17.13 -6.96 -15.26
CA GLY A 371 18.11 -7.46 -14.30
C GLY A 371 17.98 -6.86 -12.91
N VAL A 372 16.80 -6.33 -12.55
CA VAL A 372 16.53 -5.68 -11.27
C VAL A 372 15.51 -6.52 -10.49
N ILE A 373 15.90 -6.96 -9.30
CA ILE A 373 15.02 -7.67 -8.37
C ILE A 373 14.39 -6.66 -7.41
N GLN A 374 13.08 -6.77 -7.21
CA GLN A 374 12.31 -5.95 -6.29
C GLN A 374 11.88 -6.80 -5.08
N PRO A 375 12.40 -6.57 -3.87
CA PRO A 375 12.10 -7.40 -2.69
C PRO A 375 10.60 -7.57 -2.40
N THR A 376 9.79 -6.52 -2.63
CA THR A 376 8.33 -6.56 -2.43
C THR A 376 7.64 -7.63 -3.28
N ALA A 377 8.17 -7.99 -4.46
CA ALA A 377 7.60 -9.06 -5.26
C ALA A 377 7.62 -10.39 -4.49
N ALA A 378 8.81 -10.87 -4.10
CA ALA A 378 8.90 -12.14 -3.39
C ALA A 378 8.28 -12.08 -1.99
N ILE A 379 8.54 -11.03 -1.21
CA ILE A 379 8.11 -10.93 0.19
C ILE A 379 6.59 -10.79 0.30
N SER A 380 5.97 -9.93 -0.51
CA SER A 380 4.52 -9.68 -0.42
C SER A 380 3.69 -10.85 -0.95
N SER A 381 4.30 -11.79 -1.70
CA SER A 381 3.67 -13.05 -2.12
C SER A 381 3.76 -14.19 -1.09
N MET A 382 4.25 -13.91 0.13
CA MET A 382 4.35 -14.88 1.23
C MET A 382 3.02 -15.60 1.56
N PRO A 383 1.83 -14.98 1.48
CA PRO A 383 0.56 -15.71 1.64
C PRO A 383 0.32 -16.82 0.60
N TYR A 384 0.94 -16.73 -0.59
CA TYR A 384 0.80 -17.72 -1.65
C TYR A 384 1.92 -18.78 -1.64
N THR A 385 3.16 -18.36 -1.36
CA THR A 385 4.37 -19.19 -1.39
C THR A 385 5.25 -18.96 -0.15
N PRO A 386 4.79 -19.33 1.04
CA PRO A 386 5.42 -18.89 2.29
C PRO A 386 6.86 -19.35 2.44
N GLN A 387 7.16 -20.60 2.05
CA GLN A 387 8.51 -21.15 2.14
C GLN A 387 9.48 -20.42 1.20
N GLU A 388 9.08 -20.20 -0.04
CA GLU A 388 9.90 -19.57 -1.09
C GLU A 388 10.11 -18.07 -0.83
N SER A 389 9.08 -17.38 -0.36
CA SER A 389 9.13 -15.96 -0.01
C SER A 389 10.01 -15.72 1.22
N LEU A 390 9.94 -16.60 2.21
CA LEU A 390 10.77 -16.53 3.41
C LEU A 390 12.24 -16.87 3.11
N GLU A 391 12.49 -17.82 2.20
CA GLU A 391 13.83 -18.10 1.69
C GLU A 391 14.44 -16.88 1.00
N ALA A 392 13.64 -16.16 0.19
CA ALA A 392 14.07 -14.91 -0.44
C ALA A 392 14.31 -13.80 0.58
N MET A 393 13.39 -13.60 1.54
CA MET A 393 13.54 -12.64 2.63
C MET A 393 14.84 -12.88 3.40
N ARG A 394 15.14 -14.13 3.74
CA ARG A 394 16.37 -14.50 4.45
C ARG A 394 17.61 -14.22 3.61
N TYR A 395 17.59 -14.53 2.31
CA TYR A 395 18.69 -14.22 1.41
C TYR A 395 18.93 -12.69 1.31
N PHE A 396 17.87 -11.91 1.13
CA PHE A 396 17.95 -10.45 1.12
C PHE A 396 18.54 -9.90 2.42
N TYR A 397 18.11 -10.43 3.57
CA TYR A 397 18.55 -9.95 4.89
C TYR A 397 19.97 -10.38 5.26
N GLU A 398 20.33 -11.66 5.08
CA GLU A 398 21.57 -12.22 5.60
C GLU A 398 22.74 -12.18 4.60
N GLU A 399 22.45 -12.24 3.30
CA GLU A 399 23.48 -12.33 2.24
C GLU A 399 23.67 -11.00 1.50
N LEU A 400 22.59 -10.25 1.24
CA LEU A 400 22.69 -8.91 0.67
C LEU A 400 22.86 -7.85 1.77
N GLY A 401 22.15 -8.01 2.89
CA GLY A 401 22.33 -7.24 4.12
C GLY A 401 22.33 -5.74 3.88
N ASP A 402 23.31 -5.05 4.46
CA ASP A 402 23.45 -3.59 4.43
C ASP A 402 23.57 -2.97 3.02
N LYS A 403 23.65 -3.79 1.95
CA LYS A 403 23.56 -3.29 0.56
C LYS A 403 22.15 -2.86 0.17
N ILE A 404 21.14 -3.47 0.77
CA ILE A 404 19.73 -3.22 0.47
C ILE A 404 18.90 -3.00 1.74
N TRP A 405 19.43 -3.30 2.93
CA TRP A 405 18.76 -3.03 4.19
C TRP A 405 19.07 -1.61 4.69
N SER A 406 18.02 -0.85 4.99
CA SER A 406 18.09 0.57 5.35
C SER A 406 17.17 0.93 6.54
N ASP A 407 17.02 2.23 6.83
CA ASP A 407 16.17 2.75 7.90
C ASP A 407 14.68 2.38 7.78
N TYR A 408 14.24 1.96 6.59
CA TYR A 408 12.85 1.61 6.29
C TYR A 408 12.68 0.18 5.74
N GLY A 409 13.67 -0.69 5.95
CA GLY A 409 13.64 -2.08 5.48
C GLY A 409 14.45 -2.27 4.21
N PHE A 410 14.04 -3.22 3.37
CA PHE A 410 14.67 -3.53 2.08
C PHE A 410 14.50 -2.44 1.03
#